data_AF-A0A8B6UWE2-F1
#
_entry.id   AF-A0A8B6UWE2-F1
#
_cell.length_a   1.000
_cell.length_b   1.000
_cell.length_c   1.000
_cell.angle_alpha   90.00
_cell.angle_beta   90.00
_cell.angle_gamma   90.00
#
_symmetry.space_group_name_H-M   'P 1'
#
loop_
_entity.id
_entity.type
_entity.pdbx_description
1 polymer ?
#
loop_
_entity_poly.entity_id
_entity_poly.type
_entity_poly.pdbx_seq_one_letter_code
_entity_poly.pdbx_strand_id
1 'polypeptide(L)'
;MKEEYDFSKAKRGPVASSKGKTRITIMLDDDVIEAARECAENAGAGYQTVINNLLRQALISQTAHHLAPVAQKRTRIDKPYANGVTRADVKGLEKQLAAMAEELHKMMDSPKPGKAKASV
;
A
#
# COMPACT_ATOMS: atom_id res chain seq x y z
N MET A 1 -9.20 27.12 10.91
CA MET A 1 -9.53 26.48 12.21
C MET A 1 -10.02 27.60 13.12
N LYS A 2 -11.08 27.42 13.91
CA LYS A 2 -11.53 28.49 14.84
C LYS A 2 -10.61 28.56 16.05
N GLU A 3 -10.38 29.78 16.55
CA GLU A 3 -9.51 30.04 17.69
C GLU A 3 -10.09 29.50 19.00
N GLU A 4 -11.41 29.54 19.16
CA GLU A 4 -12.10 28.97 20.31
C GLU A 4 -13.33 28.15 19.92
N TYR A 5 -13.52 27.05 20.65
CA TYR A 5 -14.70 26.20 20.58
C TYR A 5 -15.34 26.14 21.96
N ASP A 6 -16.61 26.53 22.04
CA ASP A 6 -17.40 26.43 23.25
C ASP A 6 -17.94 25.00 23.42
N PHE A 7 -17.40 24.28 24.40
CA PHE A 7 -17.78 22.91 24.76
C PHE A 7 -18.68 22.86 26.00
N SER A 8 -19.25 23.98 26.46
CA SER A 8 -20.08 24.03 27.67
C SER A 8 -21.35 23.16 27.60
N LYS A 9 -21.83 22.85 26.37
CA LYS A 9 -22.94 21.90 26.12
C LYS A 9 -22.48 20.55 25.56
N ALA A 10 -21.18 20.28 25.51
CA ALA A 10 -20.65 19.04 24.97
C ALA A 10 -20.94 17.87 25.92
N LYS A 11 -21.66 16.86 25.43
CA LYS A 11 -21.92 15.62 26.17
C LYS A 11 -20.74 14.67 25.98
N ARG A 12 -20.07 14.28 27.07
CA ARG A 12 -19.02 13.24 27.02
C ARG A 12 -19.65 11.92 26.59
N GLY A 13 -19.44 11.53 25.33
CA GLY A 13 -19.78 10.19 24.85
C GLY A 13 -18.86 9.14 25.46
N PRO A 14 -19.28 7.86 25.53
CA PRO A 14 -18.38 6.78 25.88
C PRO A 14 -17.17 6.80 24.95
N VAL A 15 -15.97 6.66 25.53
CA VAL A 15 -14.73 6.51 24.76
C VAL A 15 -14.94 5.33 23.81
N ALA A 16 -14.82 5.59 22.50
CA ALA A 16 -14.99 4.55 21.49
C ALA A 16 -14.11 3.35 21.87
N SER A 17 -14.73 2.20 22.09
CA SER A 17 -14.00 0.97 22.40
C SER A 17 -13.04 0.70 21.25
N SER A 18 -11.76 0.49 21.56
CA SER A 18 -10.74 0.12 20.58
C SER A 18 -10.98 -1.33 20.13
N LYS A 19 -12.03 -1.54 19.33
CA LYS A 19 -12.44 -2.85 18.83
C LYS A 19 -11.25 -3.52 18.12
N GLY A 20 -10.80 -4.66 18.66
CA GLY A 20 -9.70 -5.45 18.09
C GLY A 20 -8.29 -5.09 18.59
N LYS A 21 -8.14 -4.22 19.60
CA LYS A 21 -6.85 -3.97 20.27
C LYS A 21 -6.95 -4.28 21.76
N THR A 22 -6.09 -5.16 22.24
CA THR A 22 -5.98 -5.50 23.66
C THR A 22 -4.83 -4.71 24.27
N ARG A 23 -5.08 -4.03 25.40
CA ARG A 23 -4.01 -3.37 26.16
C ARG A 23 -3.24 -4.45 26.92
N ILE A 24 -1.94 -4.54 26.65
CA ILE A 24 -1.02 -5.45 27.34
C ILE A 24 0.15 -4.65 27.91
N THR A 25 0.75 -5.16 28.97
CA THR A 25 2.02 -4.65 29.49
C THR A 25 3.11 -5.58 28.99
N ILE A 26 4.06 -5.04 28.23
CA ILE A 26 5.25 -5.75 27.75
C ILE A 26 6.46 -4.88 28.02
N MET A 27 7.61 -5.50 28.30
CA MET A 27 8.89 -4.81 28.32
C MET A 27 9.43 -4.78 26.89
N LEU A 28 9.89 -3.61 26.45
CA LEU A 28 10.57 -3.41 25.20
C LEU A 28 11.86 -2.65 25.51
N ASP A 29 12.92 -2.99 24.79
CA ASP A 29 14.20 -2.31 24.92
C ASP A 29 14.08 -0.87 24.38
N ASP A 30 14.85 0.05 24.96
CA ASP A 30 14.78 1.48 24.62
C ASP A 30 15.16 1.74 23.16
N ASP A 31 16.10 0.98 22.61
CA ASP A 31 16.52 1.05 21.21
C ASP A 31 15.40 0.66 20.24
N VAL A 32 14.59 -0.35 20.58
CA VAL A 32 13.41 -0.75 19.81
C VAL A 32 12.34 0.35 19.82
N ILE A 33 12.14 1.02 20.95
CA ILE A 33 11.18 2.13 21.07
C ILE A 33 11.62 3.32 20.20
N GLU A 34 12.89 3.68 20.26
CA GLU A 34 13.43 4.80 19.47
C GLU A 34 13.40 4.51 17.97
N ALA A 35 13.82 3.32 17.54
CA ALA A 35 13.72 2.91 16.13
C ALA A 35 12.26 2.91 15.63
N ALA A 36 11.32 2.45 16.46
CA ALA A 36 9.90 2.48 16.12
C ALA A 36 9.34 3.91 16.01
N ARG A 37 9.86 4.86 16.81
CA ARG A 37 9.49 6.27 16.75
C ARG A 37 9.97 6.91 15.45
N GLU A 38 11.23 6.71 15.07
CA GLU A 38 11.78 7.24 13.82
C GLU A 38 11.03 6.68 12.60
N CYS A 39 10.77 5.37 12.58
CA CYS A 39 9.97 4.73 11.53
C CYS A 39 8.54 5.28 11.47
N ALA A 40 7.94 5.59 12.61
CA ALA A 40 6.60 6.14 12.71
C ALA A 40 6.51 7.58 12.19
N GLU A 41 7.51 8.42 12.50
CA GLU A 41 7.61 9.80 12.00
C GLU A 41 7.72 9.81 10.47
N ASN A 42 8.59 8.96 9.91
CA ASN A 42 8.74 8.82 8.46
C ASN A 42 7.48 8.31 7.76
N ALA A 43 6.72 7.43 8.41
CA ALA A 43 5.50 6.85 7.85
C ALA A 43 4.22 7.67 8.13
N GLY A 44 4.31 8.75 8.92
CA GLY A 44 3.14 9.51 9.38
C GLY A 44 2.17 8.68 10.23
N ALA A 45 2.66 7.65 10.92
CA ALA A 45 1.88 6.73 11.74
C ALA A 45 2.29 6.82 13.21
N GLY A 46 1.54 6.21 14.13
CA GLY A 46 1.97 6.08 15.53
C GLY A 46 2.95 4.92 15.72
N TYR A 47 3.95 5.07 16.60
CA TYR A 47 4.94 4.02 16.92
C TYR A 47 4.28 2.69 17.34
N GLN A 48 3.18 2.74 18.09
CA GLN A 48 2.40 1.55 18.47
C GLN A 48 1.82 0.80 17.26
N THR A 49 1.46 1.52 16.20
CA THR A 49 0.96 0.91 14.95
C THR A 49 2.09 0.22 14.20
N VAL A 50 3.28 0.85 14.16
CA VAL A 50 4.48 0.26 13.56
C VAL A 50 4.85 -1.05 14.27
N ILE A 51 4.96 -1.02 15.60
CA ILE A 51 5.27 -2.20 16.42
C ILE A 51 4.26 -3.32 16.19
N ASN A 52 2.96 -3.02 16.25
CA ASN A 52 1.91 -4.03 16.03
C ASN A 52 1.95 -4.62 14.63
N ASN A 53 2.24 -3.82 13.59
CA ASN A 53 2.35 -4.31 12.22
C ASN A 53 3.57 -5.20 12.06
N LEU A 54 4.70 -4.86 12.68
CA LEU A 54 5.91 -5.67 12.64
C LEU A 54 5.71 -7.01 13.36
N LEU A 55 5.12 -7.00 14.56
CA LEU A 55 4.72 -8.23 15.27
C LEU A 55 3.73 -9.06 14.46
N ARG A 56 2.77 -8.43 13.79
CA ARG A 56 1.82 -9.11 12.90
C ARG A 56 2.53 -9.80 11.74
N GLN A 57 3.45 -9.13 11.07
CA GLN A 57 4.22 -9.71 9.98
C GLN A 57 5.09 -10.85 10.49
N ALA A 58 5.84 -10.63 11.57
CA ALA A 58 6.70 -11.65 12.15
C ALA A 58 5.92 -12.90 12.56
N LEU A 59 4.83 -12.76 13.30
CA LEU A 59 4.10 -13.91 13.87
C LEU A 59 3.14 -14.55 12.86
N ILE A 60 2.36 -13.77 12.10
CA ILE A 60 1.37 -14.34 11.18
C ILE A 60 2.05 -14.89 9.92
N SER A 61 3.13 -14.27 9.44
CA SER A 61 3.90 -14.87 8.34
C SER A 61 4.63 -16.13 8.80
N GLN A 62 5.13 -16.22 10.04
CA GLN A 62 5.70 -17.46 10.56
C GLN A 62 4.67 -18.56 10.77
N THR A 63 3.46 -18.26 11.25
CA THR A 63 2.38 -19.26 11.33
C THR A 63 1.99 -19.81 9.95
N ALA A 64 2.08 -18.98 8.90
CA ALA A 64 1.91 -19.44 7.52
C ALA A 64 3.07 -20.32 7.00
N HIS A 65 4.28 -20.19 7.58
CA HIS A 65 5.46 -20.98 7.20
C HIS A 65 5.68 -22.23 8.08
N HIS A 66 5.13 -22.30 9.30
CA HIS A 66 5.32 -23.41 10.25
C HIS A 66 4.17 -24.44 10.25
N LEU A 67 3.03 -24.18 9.59
CA LEU A 67 1.89 -25.11 9.56
C LEU A 67 1.57 -25.72 8.18
N ALA A 68 2.24 -25.33 7.10
CA ALA A 68 2.10 -25.98 5.78
C ALA A 68 3.18 -25.47 4.82
N PRO A 69 3.61 -26.27 3.82
CA PRO A 69 4.42 -25.76 2.73
C PRO A 69 3.57 -24.75 1.93
N VAL A 70 4.14 -23.56 1.71
CA VAL A 70 3.85 -22.58 0.64
C VAL A 70 2.42 -22.59 0.09
N ALA A 71 1.60 -21.64 0.55
CA ALA A 71 0.48 -21.12 -0.24
C ALA A 71 0.19 -19.66 0.14
N GLN A 72 1.00 -18.74 -0.40
CA GLN A 72 0.74 -17.30 -0.34
C GLN A 72 -0.51 -16.96 -1.15
N LYS A 73 -1.68 -16.84 -0.50
CA LYS A 73 -2.80 -16.08 -1.08
C LYS A 73 -2.56 -14.59 -0.84
N ARG A 74 -1.74 -13.99 -1.72
CA ARG A 74 -1.74 -12.55 -1.93
C ARG A 74 -2.92 -12.19 -2.84
N THR A 75 -3.52 -11.07 -2.49
CA THR A 75 -4.53 -10.29 -3.22
C THR A 75 -4.39 -10.36 -4.74
N ARG A 76 -5.55 -10.51 -5.39
CA ARG A 76 -5.81 -10.43 -6.83
C ARG A 76 -4.99 -9.34 -7.51
N ILE A 77 -3.88 -9.76 -8.09
CA ILE A 77 -3.37 -9.29 -9.37
C ILE A 77 -3.07 -10.60 -10.07
N ASP A 78 -3.80 -10.90 -11.14
CA ASP A 78 -3.54 -12.07 -11.98
C ASP A 78 -2.12 -11.93 -12.55
N LYS A 79 -1.14 -12.44 -11.79
CA LYS A 79 0.23 -12.68 -12.25
C LYS A 79 0.22 -14.12 -12.76
N PRO A 80 0.21 -14.36 -14.09
CA PRO A 80 0.13 -15.70 -14.65
C PRO A 80 1.42 -16.53 -14.42
N TYR A 81 2.46 -15.97 -13.81
CA TYR A 81 3.76 -16.61 -13.64
C TYR A 81 3.92 -17.27 -12.27
N ALA A 82 3.01 -18.19 -11.92
CA ALA A 82 3.14 -19.01 -10.72
C ALA A 82 3.99 -20.28 -10.95
N ASN A 83 4.21 -20.69 -12.22
CA ASN A 83 4.89 -21.93 -12.59
C ASN A 83 6.22 -21.72 -13.36
N GLY A 84 6.86 -20.56 -13.18
CA GLY A 84 8.04 -20.16 -13.94
C GLY A 84 7.68 -19.48 -15.27
N VAL A 85 8.55 -18.55 -15.71
CA VAL A 85 8.37 -17.81 -16.98
C VAL A 85 8.78 -18.72 -18.13
N THR A 86 7.84 -19.07 -19.01
CA THR A 86 8.18 -19.87 -20.20
C THR A 86 8.65 -18.97 -21.33
N ARG A 87 9.44 -19.51 -22.27
CA ARG A 87 9.92 -18.76 -23.44
C ARG A 87 8.78 -18.23 -24.31
N ALA A 88 7.63 -18.90 -24.32
CA ALA A 88 6.45 -18.46 -25.04
C ALA A 88 5.85 -17.18 -24.43
N ASP A 89 5.88 -17.07 -23.10
CA ASP A 89 5.36 -15.91 -22.39
C ASP A 89 6.21 -14.66 -22.63
N VAL A 90 7.54 -14.81 -22.61
CA VAL A 90 8.47 -13.73 -22.94
C VAL A 90 8.21 -13.23 -24.35
N LYS A 91 8.01 -14.15 -25.31
CA LYS A 91 7.72 -13.81 -26.70
C LYS A 91 6.36 -13.09 -26.86
N GLY A 92 5.38 -13.44 -26.04
CA GLY A 92 4.09 -12.74 -25.98
C GLY A 92 4.24 -11.30 -25.48
N LEU A 93 4.99 -11.10 -24.39
CA LEU A 93 5.27 -9.78 -23.83
C LEU A 93 6.09 -8.91 -24.79
N GLU A 94 7.09 -9.46 -25.48
CA GLU A 94 7.84 -8.77 -26.52
C GLU A 94 6.92 -8.27 -27.65
N LYS A 95 5.95 -9.09 -28.07
CA LYS A 95 4.97 -8.69 -29.09
C LYS A 95 4.04 -7.58 -28.61
N GLN A 96 3.63 -7.61 -27.35
CA GLN A 96 2.83 -6.51 -26.76
C GLN A 96 3.63 -5.22 -26.67
N LEU A 97 4.91 -5.28 -26.29
CA LEU A 97 5.79 -4.11 -26.24
C LEU A 97 6.01 -3.50 -27.63
N ALA A 98 6.20 -4.34 -28.65
CA ALA A 98 6.34 -3.88 -30.04
C ALA A 98 5.05 -3.20 -30.55
N ALA A 99 3.87 -3.79 -30.29
CA ALA A 99 2.59 -3.20 -30.69
C ALA A 99 2.34 -1.84 -30.01
N MET A 100 2.69 -1.73 -28.73
CA MET A 100 2.55 -0.48 -27.98
C MET A 100 3.52 0.60 -28.49
N ALA A 101 4.73 0.21 -28.92
CA ALA A 101 5.69 1.13 -29.53
C ALA A 101 5.21 1.65 -30.89
N GLU A 102 4.57 0.81 -31.72
CA GLU A 102 3.95 1.24 -32.98
C GLU A 102 2.77 2.20 -32.73
N GLU A 103 1.96 1.95 -31.69
CA GLU A 103 0.87 2.83 -31.30
C GLU A 103 1.38 4.22 -30.86
N LEU A 104 2.47 4.26 -30.08
CA LEU A 104 3.13 5.52 -29.72
C LEU A 104 3.67 6.26 -30.94
N HIS A 105 4.28 5.56 -31.90
CA HIS A 105 4.77 6.17 -33.13
C HIS A 105 3.61 6.77 -33.94
N LYS A 106 2.49 6.05 -34.05
CA LYS A 106 1.27 6.51 -34.71
C LYS A 106 0.64 7.73 -34.01
N MET A 107 0.72 7.81 -32.69
CA MET A 107 0.32 9.00 -31.94
C MET A 107 1.28 10.20 -32.17
N MET A 108 2.57 9.95 -32.37
CA MET A 108 3.56 11.01 -32.66
C MET A 108 3.50 11.52 -34.12
N ASP A 109 3.12 10.67 -35.07
CA ASP A 109 2.96 11.05 -36.50
C ASP A 109 1.59 11.71 -36.81
N SER A 110 0.70 11.80 -35.81
CA SER A 110 -0.56 12.54 -35.95
C SER A 110 -0.27 14.05 -36.02
N PRO A 111 -0.63 14.77 -37.09
CA PRO A 111 -0.43 16.20 -37.13
C PRO A 111 -1.35 16.87 -36.09
N LYS A 112 -0.74 17.61 -35.18
CA LYS A 112 -1.36 18.46 -34.16
C LYS A 112 -2.57 19.22 -34.76
N PRO A 113 -3.79 19.14 -34.19
CA PRO A 113 -4.91 19.94 -34.68
C PRO A 113 -4.66 21.41 -34.35
N GLY A 114 -4.13 22.15 -35.33
CA GLY A 114 -3.94 23.59 -35.28
C GLY A 114 -5.29 24.30 -35.35
N LYS A 115 -5.76 24.76 -34.19
CA LYS A 115 -6.72 25.85 -33.93
C LYS A 115 -7.69 26.20 -35.06
N ALA A 116 -8.97 25.86 -34.85
CA ALA A 116 -10.10 26.56 -35.47
C ALA A 116 -9.97 28.07 -35.21
N LYS A 117 -9.82 28.86 -36.28
CA LYS A 117 -10.02 30.31 -36.23
C LYS A 117 -11.51 30.58 -36.32
N ALA A 118 -12.08 31.13 -35.25
CA ALA A 118 -13.29 31.93 -35.34
C ALA A 118 -12.92 33.27 -35.96
N SER A 119 -13.56 33.65 -37.07
CA SER A 119 -13.61 35.03 -37.54
C SER A 119 -14.83 35.24 -38.43
N VAL A 120 -15.75 36.05 -37.90
CA VAL A 120 -16.79 36.91 -38.51
C VAL A 120 -17.85 36.24 -39.39
#